data_AF-A0A3D5HEH2-F1
#
_entry.id   AF-A0A3D5HEH2-F1
#
_cell.length_a   1.000
_cell.length_b   1.000
_cell.length_c   1.000
_cell.angle_alpha   90.00
_cell.angle_beta   90.00
_cell.angle_gamma   90.00
#
_symmetry.space_group_name_H-M   'P 1'
#
loop_
_entity.id
_entity.type
_entity.pdbx_description
1 polymer ?
#
loop_
_entity_poly.entity_id
_entity_poly.type
_entity_poly.pdbx_seq_one_letter_code
_entity_poly.pdbx_strand_id
1 'polypeptide(L)'
;MKLKFVIFALVLSSLLGLTEKTFAKSPKSSNWKNFRLEYQSTGNSEMKVGWNGKRLVVKLKPQGGEGGYSLARRVLEPKYRSLKTIRKYSKSRHLYRNRFITFPFKVISNVIRSSALKAIFYKDKADEDYWKHRVTYGWETTTLIAGLFTKKGIKAGHLVRYNKMRKNGNILKKGDVIKIPWKWISSELALRQVAVRAPLKLKQEAS
;
A
#
# COMPACT_ATOMS: atom_id res chain seq x y z
N MET A 1 43.98 -38.04 39.34
CA MET A 1 43.60 -36.94 38.41
C MET A 1 42.69 -37.34 37.24
N LYS A 2 42.26 -38.60 37.07
CA LYS A 2 41.51 -39.02 35.85
C LYS A 2 39.98 -39.01 35.99
N LEU A 3 39.42 -39.16 37.19
CA LEU A 3 37.95 -39.25 37.38
C LEU A 3 37.22 -37.89 37.27
N LYS A 4 37.86 -36.81 37.75
CA LYS A 4 37.29 -35.45 37.67
C LYS A 4 37.13 -34.96 36.23
N PHE A 5 38.02 -35.37 35.33
CA PHE A 5 37.93 -35.04 33.89
C PHE A 5 36.78 -35.76 33.19
N VAL A 6 36.50 -37.01 33.56
CA VAL A 6 35.39 -37.78 32.97
C VAL A 6 34.04 -37.21 33.40
N ILE A 7 33.90 -36.83 34.68
CA ILE A 7 32.68 -36.18 35.19
C ILE A 7 32.49 -34.82 34.51
N PHE A 8 33.57 -34.04 34.36
CA PHE A 8 33.51 -32.74 33.68
C PHE A 8 33.12 -32.87 32.19
N ALA A 9 33.64 -33.89 31.50
CA ALA A 9 33.28 -34.17 30.11
C ALA A 9 31.81 -34.61 29.96
N LEU A 10 31.30 -35.44 30.87
CA LEU A 10 29.89 -35.87 30.86
C LEU A 10 28.92 -34.71 31.13
N VAL A 11 29.25 -33.81 32.06
CA VAL A 11 28.46 -32.60 32.33
C VAL A 11 28.47 -31.67 31.12
N LEU A 12 29.63 -31.46 30.48
CA LEU A 12 29.73 -30.63 29.28
C LEU A 12 28.96 -31.21 28.08
N SER A 13 28.94 -32.53 27.95
CA SER A 13 28.17 -33.25 26.91
C SER A 13 26.66 -33.12 27.13
N SER A 14 26.21 -33.17 28.39
CA SER A 14 24.79 -32.99 28.74
C SER A 14 24.30 -31.55 28.50
N LEU A 15 25.17 -30.55 28.66
CA LEU A 15 24.86 -29.14 28.38
C LEU A 15 24.78 -28.85 26.87
N LEU A 16 25.59 -29.53 26.05
CA LEU A 16 25.54 -29.42 24.59
C LEU A 16 24.37 -30.21 23.98
N GLY A 17 23.90 -31.27 24.62
CA GLY A 17 22.75 -32.07 24.19
C GLY A 17 21.38 -31.39 24.40
N LEU A 18 21.31 -30.34 25.22
CA LEU A 18 20.09 -29.60 25.54
C LEU A 18 19.83 -28.39 24.64
N THR A 19 20.68 -28.13 23.64
CA THR A 19 20.32 -27.18 22.59
C THR A 19 19.36 -27.88 21.63
N GLU A 20 18.10 -28.05 22.05
CA GLU A 20 17.02 -28.19 21.09
C GLU A 20 17.21 -27.05 20.09
N LYS A 21 17.47 -27.42 18.83
CA LYS A 21 17.40 -26.48 17.72
C LYS A 21 15.94 -26.06 17.62
N THR A 22 15.52 -25.14 18.48
CA THR A 22 14.29 -24.40 18.31
C THR A 22 14.51 -23.60 17.05
N PHE A 23 14.15 -24.18 15.90
CA PHE A 23 14.08 -23.45 14.66
C PHE A 23 13.19 -22.24 14.96
N ALA A 24 13.81 -21.05 14.99
CA ALA A 24 13.09 -19.81 15.16
C ALA A 24 11.98 -19.84 14.12
N LYS A 25 10.71 -19.88 14.58
CA LYS A 25 9.54 -19.91 13.69
C LYS A 25 9.77 -18.87 12.61
N SER A 26 9.74 -19.27 11.35
CA SER A 26 9.95 -18.35 10.22
C SER A 26 9.11 -17.10 10.48
N PRO A 27 9.66 -15.88 10.38
CA PRO A 27 8.89 -14.68 10.64
C PRO A 27 7.65 -14.70 9.74
N LYS A 28 6.45 -14.73 10.36
CA LYS A 28 5.18 -14.70 9.63
C LYS A 28 5.27 -13.59 8.58
N SER A 29 5.21 -13.95 7.29
CA SER A 29 5.32 -12.98 6.21
C SER A 29 4.22 -11.95 6.38
N SER A 30 4.60 -10.73 6.70
CA SER A 30 3.69 -9.62 6.91
C SER A 30 2.97 -9.31 5.58
N ASN A 31 1.63 -9.35 5.56
CA ASN A 31 0.81 -8.99 4.38
C ASN A 31 0.90 -7.49 4.00
N TRP A 32 1.82 -6.75 4.61
CA TRP A 32 2.03 -5.32 4.41
C TRP A 32 3.07 -5.10 3.32
N LYS A 33 2.74 -4.25 2.35
CA LYS A 33 3.66 -3.78 1.32
C LYS A 33 4.16 -2.39 1.69
N ASN A 34 5.47 -2.21 1.70
CA ASN A 34 6.08 -0.91 1.92
C ASN A 34 5.95 -0.07 0.64
N PHE A 35 5.76 1.25 0.79
CA PHE A 35 5.80 2.17 -0.33
C PHE A 35 6.29 3.55 0.10
N ARG A 36 6.67 4.36 -0.88
CA ARG A 36 7.04 5.76 -0.72
C ARG A 36 6.19 6.60 -1.66
N LEU A 37 6.06 7.88 -1.36
CA LEU A 37 5.38 8.82 -2.24
C LEU A 37 6.31 9.20 -3.40
N GLU A 38 5.81 9.09 -4.62
CA GLU A 38 6.58 9.42 -5.83
C GLU A 38 6.83 10.93 -5.99
N TYR A 39 5.94 11.79 -5.47
CA TYR A 39 5.92 13.22 -5.85
C TYR A 39 6.01 14.21 -4.68
N GLN A 40 6.71 13.86 -3.60
CA GLN A 40 6.85 14.78 -2.47
C GLN A 40 8.24 14.70 -1.84
N SER A 41 8.95 15.84 -1.90
CA SER A 41 10.16 16.17 -1.14
C SER A 41 9.96 16.14 0.38
N THR A 42 8.72 15.94 0.85
CA THR A 42 8.35 15.84 2.26
C THR A 42 8.67 14.47 2.85
N GLY A 43 9.96 14.18 2.98
CA GLY A 43 10.54 13.19 3.89
C GLY A 43 10.24 11.72 3.54
N ASN A 44 11.26 10.87 3.63
CA ASN A 44 11.20 9.42 3.50
C ASN A 44 10.32 8.76 4.60
N SER A 45 9.03 9.09 4.62
CA SER A 45 8.09 8.60 5.61
C SER A 45 7.79 7.16 5.27
N GLU A 46 8.18 6.25 6.16
CA GLU A 46 7.89 4.83 6.00
C GLU A 46 6.36 4.64 5.98
N MET A 47 5.84 4.24 4.82
CA MET A 47 4.42 3.92 4.65
C MET A 47 4.25 2.45 4.28
N LYS A 48 3.15 1.87 4.76
CA LYS A 48 2.78 0.48 4.48
C LYS A 48 1.33 0.41 4.06
N VAL A 49 1.02 -0.34 3.04
CA VAL A 49 -0.36 -0.66 2.62
C VAL A 49 -0.63 -2.12 2.88
N GLY A 50 -1.83 -2.45 3.30
CA GLY A 50 -2.22 -3.83 3.55
C GLY A 50 -3.72 -4.00 3.72
N TRP A 51 -4.13 -5.26 3.80
CA TRP A 51 -5.53 -5.64 3.97
C TRP A 51 -5.85 -5.84 5.44
N ASN A 52 -6.91 -5.18 5.92
CA ASN A 52 -7.55 -5.46 7.20
C ASN A 52 -8.92 -6.09 6.91
N GLY A 53 -8.95 -7.43 6.85
CA GLY A 53 -10.06 -8.17 6.27
C GLY A 53 -10.26 -7.75 4.80
N LYS A 54 -11.49 -7.34 4.44
CA LYS A 54 -11.84 -6.91 3.07
C LYS A 54 -11.51 -5.44 2.77
N ARG A 55 -10.95 -4.69 3.73
CA ARG A 55 -10.71 -3.24 3.59
C ARG A 55 -9.22 -2.95 3.44
N LEU A 56 -8.88 -2.16 2.43
CA LEU A 56 -7.53 -1.63 2.27
C LEU A 56 -7.28 -0.57 3.35
N VAL A 57 -6.11 -0.62 3.96
CA VAL A 57 -5.65 0.34 4.98
C VAL A 57 -4.21 0.72 4.73
N VAL A 58 -3.83 1.92 5.17
CA VAL A 58 -2.45 2.41 5.10
C VAL A 58 -1.97 2.73 6.50
N LYS A 59 -0.73 2.34 6.77
CA LYS A 59 0.03 2.71 7.95
C LYS A 59 1.07 3.74 7.57
N LEU A 60 1.19 4.78 8.36
CA LEU A 60 2.27 5.76 8.26
C LEU A 60 2.64 6.29 9.64
N LYS A 61 3.85 6.80 9.75
CA LYS A 61 4.38 7.45 10.95
C LYS A 61 4.26 8.97 10.87
N PRO A 62 4.05 9.67 11.99
CA PRO A 62 4.29 11.10 12.09
C PRO A 62 5.75 11.44 11.78
N GLN A 63 6.00 12.61 11.21
CA GLN A 63 7.34 13.16 10.98
C GLN A 63 7.86 13.86 12.26
N GLY A 64 9.17 14.12 12.31
CA GLY A 64 9.76 14.87 13.43
C GLY A 64 9.18 16.29 13.49
N GLY A 65 8.76 16.75 14.69
CA GLY A 65 8.11 18.05 14.88
C GLY A 65 6.68 18.16 14.31
N GLU A 66 6.11 17.08 13.79
CA GLU A 66 4.79 17.13 13.16
C GLU A 66 3.66 17.14 14.20
N GLY A 67 2.95 18.26 14.28
CA GLY A 67 1.72 18.38 15.05
C GLY A 67 0.51 17.70 14.38
N GLY A 68 -0.57 17.51 15.13
CA GLY A 68 -1.76 16.81 14.61
C GLY A 68 -2.47 17.51 13.46
N TYR A 69 -2.44 18.84 13.39
CA TYR A 69 -2.97 19.58 12.25
C TYR A 69 -2.13 19.39 10.99
N SER A 70 -0.81 19.45 11.11
CA SER A 70 0.13 19.21 10.00
C SER A 70 -0.01 17.78 9.47
N LEU A 71 -0.10 16.80 10.38
CA LEU A 71 -0.37 15.40 10.03
C LEU A 71 -1.70 15.23 9.30
N ALA A 72 -2.77 15.88 9.78
CA ALA A 72 -4.07 15.84 9.12
C ALA A 72 -4.00 16.40 7.70
N ARG A 73 -3.31 17.53 7.50
CA ARG A 73 -3.17 18.18 6.18
C ARG A 73 -2.40 17.30 5.19
N ARG A 74 -1.33 16.63 5.65
CA ARG A 74 -0.50 15.75 4.81
C ARG A 74 -1.21 14.45 4.45
N VAL A 75 -1.92 13.85 5.41
CA VAL A 75 -2.41 12.47 5.28
C VAL A 75 -3.85 12.38 4.82
N LEU A 76 -4.71 13.30 5.24
CA LEU A 76 -6.16 13.14 5.08
C LEU A 76 -6.67 13.91 3.85
N GLU A 77 -7.71 13.33 3.22
CA GLU A 77 -8.53 14.06 2.26
C GLU A 77 -9.10 15.34 2.90
N PRO A 78 -9.27 16.44 2.12
CA PRO A 78 -9.78 17.71 2.63
C PRO A 78 -10.98 17.60 3.57
N LYS A 79 -11.99 16.80 3.18
CA LYS A 79 -13.23 16.57 3.96
C LYS A 79 -13.05 15.86 5.31
N TYR A 80 -11.90 15.22 5.54
CA TYR A 80 -11.61 14.52 6.80
C TYR A 80 -10.55 15.21 7.64
N ARG A 81 -9.98 16.33 7.16
CA ARG A 81 -8.90 17.06 7.84
C ARG A 81 -9.39 17.64 9.16
N SER A 82 -9.05 16.98 10.25
CA SER A 82 -9.24 17.52 11.59
C SER A 82 -8.32 16.83 12.59
N LEU A 83 -8.01 17.54 13.67
CA LEU A 83 -7.30 16.96 14.82
C LEU A 83 -8.10 15.81 15.45
N LYS A 84 -9.44 15.91 15.46
CA LYS A 84 -10.34 14.86 15.93
C LYS A 84 -10.15 13.56 15.13
N THR A 85 -10.05 13.64 13.80
CA THR A 85 -9.80 12.48 12.94
C THR A 85 -8.46 11.84 13.24
N ILE A 86 -7.40 12.64 13.43
CA ILE A 86 -6.08 12.13 13.80
C ILE A 86 -6.09 11.42 15.15
N ARG A 87 -6.71 12.01 16.18
CA ARG A 87 -6.86 11.38 17.51
C ARG A 87 -7.64 10.08 17.44
N LYS A 88 -8.72 10.04 16.65
CA LYS A 88 -9.53 8.83 16.42
C LYS A 88 -8.68 7.65 15.92
N TYR A 89 -7.80 7.87 14.94
CA TYR A 89 -7.02 6.78 14.34
C TYR A 89 -5.69 6.50 15.04
N SER A 90 -5.06 7.51 15.65
CA SER A 90 -3.85 7.32 16.47
C SER A 90 -4.14 6.65 17.82
N LYS A 91 -5.41 6.68 18.28
CA LYS A 91 -5.85 6.17 19.58
C LYS A 91 -5.09 6.81 20.75
N SER A 92 -4.66 8.07 20.58
CA SER A 92 -3.85 8.79 21.54
C SER A 92 -4.08 10.30 21.41
N ARG A 93 -3.87 11.03 22.51
CA ARG A 93 -3.79 12.50 22.49
C ARG A 93 -2.45 12.97 21.94
N HIS A 94 -1.36 12.24 22.23
CA HIS A 94 0.00 12.52 21.79
C HIS A 94 0.34 11.77 20.50
N LEU A 95 1.12 12.41 19.62
CA LEU A 95 1.63 11.79 18.41
C LEU A 95 3.03 11.25 18.65
N TYR A 96 3.16 9.93 18.57
CA TYR A 96 4.43 9.24 18.72
C TYR A 96 5.08 9.03 17.35
N ARG A 97 6.26 9.62 17.13
CA ARG A 97 7.03 9.53 15.88
C ARG A 97 7.29 8.09 15.42
N ASN A 98 7.61 7.19 16.36
CA ASN A 98 7.99 5.82 16.03
C ASN A 98 6.81 4.85 15.93
N ARG A 99 5.57 5.35 16.05
CA ARG A 99 4.36 4.54 16.04
C ARG A 99 3.60 4.68 14.73
N PHE A 100 3.28 3.55 14.10
CA PHE A 100 2.38 3.55 12.95
C PHE A 100 0.95 3.90 13.37
N ILE A 101 0.35 4.83 12.63
CA ILE A 101 -1.07 5.13 12.69
C ILE A 101 -1.72 4.45 11.48
N THR A 102 -2.80 3.70 11.72
CA THR A 102 -3.52 2.99 10.65
C THR A 102 -4.73 3.80 10.23
N PHE A 103 -4.77 4.20 8.96
CA PHE A 103 -5.86 4.95 8.37
C PHE A 103 -6.63 4.07 7.37
N PRO A 104 -7.98 4.13 7.40
CA PRO A 104 -8.79 3.57 6.32
C PRO A 104 -8.45 4.19 4.97
N PHE A 105 -8.34 3.39 3.90
CA PHE A 105 -7.97 3.89 2.58
C PHE A 105 -8.85 5.07 2.10
N LYS A 106 -10.16 5.02 2.39
CA LYS A 106 -11.13 6.08 2.04
C LYS A 106 -10.83 7.46 2.63
N VAL A 107 -10.16 7.54 3.78
CA VAL A 107 -9.96 8.83 4.48
C VAL A 107 -8.66 9.53 4.12
N ILE A 108 -7.79 8.85 3.38
CA ILE A 108 -6.44 9.26 3.06
C ILE A 108 -6.42 10.04 1.76
N SER A 109 -5.53 11.04 1.68
CA SER A 109 -5.29 11.84 0.50
C SER A 109 -5.01 10.99 -0.74
N ASN A 110 -5.48 11.49 -1.87
CA ASN A 110 -5.50 10.82 -3.16
C ASN A 110 -4.07 10.51 -3.65
N VAL A 111 -3.09 11.35 -3.32
CA VAL A 111 -1.66 11.14 -3.60
C VAL A 111 -1.13 9.88 -2.89
N ILE A 112 -1.44 9.73 -1.60
CA ILE A 112 -1.06 8.53 -0.84
C ILE A 112 -1.86 7.32 -1.33
N ARG A 113 -3.16 7.50 -1.63
CA ARG A 113 -4.01 6.43 -2.21
C ARG A 113 -3.42 5.88 -3.51
N SER A 114 -3.00 6.76 -4.42
CA SER A 114 -2.36 6.41 -5.69
C SER A 114 -1.12 5.54 -5.48
N SER A 115 -0.19 6.02 -4.64
CA SER A 115 1.06 5.32 -4.34
C SER A 115 0.81 3.98 -3.66
N ALA A 116 -0.18 3.92 -2.76
CA ALA A 116 -0.59 2.68 -2.10
C ALA A 116 -1.22 1.68 -3.09
N LEU A 117 -2.02 2.13 -4.07
CA LEU A 117 -2.58 1.25 -5.11
C LEU A 117 -1.48 0.67 -6.00
N LYS A 118 -0.51 1.49 -6.44
CA LYS A 118 0.65 1.02 -7.20
C LYS A 118 1.45 -0.03 -6.43
N ALA A 119 1.61 0.17 -5.11
CA ALA A 119 2.34 -0.78 -4.27
C ALA A 119 1.59 -2.09 -4.01
N ILE A 120 0.27 -2.04 -3.79
CA ILE A 120 -0.52 -3.25 -3.51
C ILE A 120 -0.83 -4.05 -4.78
N PHE A 121 -1.02 -3.35 -5.91
CA PHE A 121 -1.27 -3.91 -7.25
C PHE A 121 -0.08 -3.64 -8.16
N TYR A 122 1.09 -4.12 -7.77
CA TYR A 122 2.37 -3.92 -8.46
C TYR A 122 2.43 -4.44 -9.91
N LYS A 123 1.44 -5.24 -10.34
CA LYS A 123 1.33 -5.76 -11.71
C LYS A 123 0.49 -4.87 -12.62
N ASP A 124 -0.16 -3.87 -12.05
CA ASP A 124 -0.97 -2.94 -12.80
C ASP A 124 -0.08 -1.99 -13.61
N LYS A 125 -0.57 -1.59 -14.78
CA LYS A 125 0.16 -0.70 -15.68
C LYS A 125 -0.76 0.34 -16.29
N ALA A 126 -0.24 1.55 -16.49
CA ALA A 126 -0.87 2.52 -17.36
C ALA A 126 -0.69 2.08 -18.82
N ASP A 127 -1.78 2.08 -19.58
CA ASP A 127 -1.82 1.91 -21.03
C ASP A 127 -2.33 3.24 -21.65
N GLU A 128 -2.36 3.36 -22.97
CA GLU A 128 -2.74 4.61 -23.65
C GLU A 128 -4.19 4.99 -23.33
N ASP A 129 -5.11 4.03 -23.42
CA ASP A 129 -6.56 4.25 -23.29
C ASP A 129 -7.16 3.85 -21.93
N TYR A 130 -6.44 3.02 -21.17
CA TYR A 130 -6.95 2.46 -19.94
C TYR A 130 -5.84 2.18 -18.92
N TRP A 131 -6.24 2.04 -17.66
CA TRP A 131 -5.43 1.37 -16.66
C TRP A 131 -5.63 -0.14 -16.77
N LYS A 132 -4.53 -0.87 -16.95
CA LYS A 132 -4.51 -2.32 -17.05
C LYS A 132 -4.34 -2.90 -15.66
N HIS A 133 -5.44 -3.29 -15.03
CA HIS A 133 -5.42 -3.99 -13.76
C HIS A 133 -5.20 -5.48 -13.98
N ARG A 134 -4.24 -6.08 -13.27
CA ARG A 134 -4.01 -7.53 -13.29
C ARG A 134 -4.34 -8.13 -11.94
N VAL A 135 -5.32 -9.03 -11.93
CA VAL A 135 -5.82 -9.68 -10.72
C VAL A 135 -4.67 -10.34 -9.98
N THR A 136 -4.36 -9.85 -8.78
CA THR A 136 -3.16 -10.22 -8.02
C THR A 136 -3.49 -11.25 -6.94
N TYR A 137 -4.65 -11.12 -6.30
CA TYR A 137 -5.15 -12.00 -5.26
C TYR A 137 -6.41 -12.76 -5.74
N GLY A 138 -6.53 -14.05 -5.39
CA GLY A 138 -7.62 -14.90 -5.86
C GLY A 138 -9.00 -14.55 -5.28
N TRP A 139 -9.06 -13.69 -4.26
CA TRP A 139 -10.29 -13.22 -3.61
C TRP A 139 -10.75 -11.84 -4.12
N GLU A 140 -10.02 -11.23 -5.06
CA GLU A 140 -10.41 -9.96 -5.67
C GLU A 140 -11.77 -10.09 -6.38
N THR A 141 -12.51 -8.98 -6.40
CA THR A 141 -13.82 -8.92 -7.06
C THR A 141 -13.90 -7.67 -7.93
N THR A 142 -14.73 -7.72 -8.96
CA THR A 142 -15.02 -6.55 -9.82
C THR A 142 -15.59 -5.38 -9.01
N THR A 143 -16.35 -5.65 -7.96
CA THR A 143 -16.85 -4.64 -7.00
C THR A 143 -15.73 -3.96 -6.24
N LEU A 144 -14.75 -4.72 -5.76
CA LEU A 144 -13.58 -4.15 -5.08
C LEU A 144 -12.77 -3.28 -6.03
N ILE A 145 -12.51 -3.77 -7.25
CA ILE A 145 -11.74 -3.04 -8.27
C ILE A 145 -12.45 -1.74 -8.64
N ALA A 146 -13.76 -1.79 -8.89
CA ALA A 146 -14.56 -0.59 -9.13
C ALA A 146 -14.46 0.40 -7.96
N GLY A 147 -14.64 -0.09 -6.73
CA GLY A 147 -14.59 0.76 -5.53
C GLY A 147 -13.24 1.40 -5.25
N LEU A 148 -12.14 0.82 -5.73
CA LEU A 148 -10.79 1.34 -5.51
C LEU A 148 -10.34 2.31 -6.60
N PHE A 149 -10.63 2.00 -7.87
CA PHE A 149 -10.06 2.73 -9.01
C PHE A 149 -11.03 3.73 -9.64
N THR A 150 -12.33 3.45 -9.63
CA THR A 150 -13.29 4.20 -10.44
C THR A 150 -13.92 5.36 -9.68
N LYS A 151 -14.34 6.39 -10.42
CA LYS A 151 -15.09 7.53 -9.88
C LYS A 151 -16.50 7.12 -9.46
N LYS A 152 -17.12 7.93 -8.59
CA LYS A 152 -18.50 7.71 -8.13
C LYS A 152 -19.45 7.55 -9.33
N GLY A 153 -20.33 6.56 -9.26
CA GLY A 153 -21.29 6.23 -10.34
C GLY A 153 -20.86 5.06 -11.21
N ILE A 154 -19.56 4.80 -11.36
CA ILE A 154 -19.08 3.61 -12.04
C ILE A 154 -19.11 2.44 -11.05
N LYS A 155 -19.86 1.40 -11.44
CA LYS A 155 -20.09 0.17 -10.65
C LYS A 155 -19.44 -1.03 -11.33
N ALA A 156 -19.32 -2.14 -10.59
CA ALA A 156 -18.83 -3.42 -11.10
C ALA A 156 -19.43 -3.82 -12.46
N GLY A 157 -20.75 -3.69 -12.62
CA GLY A 157 -21.45 -4.02 -13.86
C GLY A 157 -20.94 -3.26 -15.10
N HIS A 158 -20.44 -2.03 -14.95
CA HIS A 158 -19.82 -1.29 -16.04
C HIS A 158 -18.51 -1.94 -16.48
N LEU A 159 -17.66 -2.32 -15.51
CA LEU A 159 -16.41 -3.03 -15.79
C LEU A 159 -16.67 -4.38 -16.44
N VAL A 160 -17.68 -5.11 -15.97
CA VAL A 160 -18.09 -6.42 -16.50
C VAL A 160 -18.48 -6.32 -17.97
N ARG A 161 -19.36 -5.37 -18.31
CA ARG A 161 -19.80 -5.15 -19.70
C ARG A 161 -18.65 -4.70 -20.60
N TYR A 162 -17.84 -3.74 -20.13
CA TYR A 162 -16.71 -3.22 -20.91
C TYR A 162 -15.66 -4.29 -21.22
N ASN A 163 -15.34 -5.14 -20.24
CA ASN A 163 -14.34 -6.20 -20.39
C ASN A 163 -14.91 -7.52 -20.94
N LYS A 164 -16.21 -7.56 -21.31
CA LYS A 164 -16.91 -8.77 -21.77
C LYS A 164 -16.66 -9.98 -20.85
N MET A 165 -16.77 -9.75 -19.54
CA MET A 165 -16.34 -10.75 -18.55
C MET A 165 -17.32 -11.92 -18.47
N ARG A 166 -16.76 -13.13 -18.48
CA ARG A 166 -17.48 -14.40 -18.26
C ARG A 166 -18.20 -14.41 -16.91
N LYS A 167 -19.35 -15.09 -16.85
CA LYS A 167 -20.20 -15.25 -15.65
C LYS A 167 -20.47 -13.92 -14.93
N ASN A 168 -20.72 -12.86 -15.69
CA ASN A 168 -20.99 -11.50 -15.18
C ASN A 168 -19.92 -10.96 -14.21
N GLY A 169 -18.66 -11.42 -14.34
CA GLY A 169 -17.56 -11.00 -13.47
C GLY A 169 -17.67 -11.45 -12.02
N ASN A 170 -18.49 -12.48 -11.74
CA ASN A 170 -18.61 -13.09 -10.41
C ASN A 170 -17.37 -13.90 -10.01
N ILE A 171 -16.57 -14.34 -10.98
CA ILE A 171 -15.36 -15.12 -10.75
C ILE A 171 -14.19 -14.44 -11.46
N LEU A 172 -13.24 -13.95 -10.67
CA LEU A 172 -11.94 -13.47 -11.17
C LEU A 172 -10.89 -14.53 -10.89
N LYS A 173 -10.10 -14.88 -11.90
CA LYS A 173 -8.93 -15.74 -11.74
C LYS A 173 -7.69 -14.89 -11.59
N LYS A 174 -6.76 -15.34 -10.75
CA LYS A 174 -5.45 -14.70 -10.61
C LYS A 174 -4.77 -14.61 -11.98
N GLY A 175 -4.33 -13.41 -12.34
CA GLY A 175 -3.72 -13.13 -13.64
C GLY A 175 -4.70 -12.66 -14.72
N ASP A 176 -6.02 -12.70 -14.49
CA ASP A 176 -6.99 -12.06 -15.37
C ASP A 176 -6.66 -10.56 -15.52
N VAL A 177 -6.92 -10.03 -16.72
CA VAL A 177 -6.67 -8.63 -17.04
C VAL A 177 -8.00 -7.90 -17.12
N ILE A 178 -8.10 -6.79 -16.39
CA ILE A 178 -9.28 -5.92 -16.36
C ILE A 178 -8.83 -4.54 -16.82
N LYS A 179 -9.40 -4.09 -17.92
CA LYS A 179 -9.19 -2.76 -18.49
C LYS A 179 -10.14 -1.79 -17.81
N ILE A 180 -9.60 -0.72 -17.22
CA ILE A 180 -10.35 0.35 -16.60
C ILE A 180 -10.11 1.63 -17.42
N PRO A 181 -11.08 2.08 -18.23
CA PRO A 181 -10.93 3.27 -19.06
C PRO A 181 -10.51 4.50 -18.25
N TRP A 182 -9.62 5.33 -18.79
CA TRP A 182 -9.18 6.55 -18.10
C TRP A 182 -10.34 7.47 -17.71
N LYS A 183 -11.37 7.58 -18.57
CA LYS A 183 -12.60 8.35 -18.30
C LYS A 183 -13.38 7.89 -17.07
N TRP A 184 -13.17 6.65 -16.61
CA TRP A 184 -13.82 6.07 -15.44
C TRP A 184 -12.97 6.12 -14.19
N ILE A 185 -11.65 6.28 -14.34
CA ILE A 185 -10.74 6.39 -13.20
C ILE A 185 -11.02 7.69 -12.48
N SER A 186 -10.97 7.62 -11.16
CA SER A 186 -11.10 8.81 -10.34
C SER A 186 -9.92 9.74 -10.64
N SER A 187 -10.19 10.93 -11.19
CA SER A 187 -9.18 11.95 -11.52
C SER A 187 -8.31 12.27 -10.31
N GLU A 188 -8.93 12.26 -9.13
CA GLU A 188 -8.33 12.31 -7.81
C GLU A 188 -7.10 11.39 -7.65
N LEU A 189 -7.13 10.15 -8.15
CA LEU A 189 -6.05 9.19 -7.92
C LEU A 189 -4.78 9.49 -8.71
N ALA A 190 -4.81 10.39 -9.69
CA ALA A 190 -3.64 10.78 -10.49
C ALA A 190 -2.77 9.58 -10.95
N LEU A 191 -3.40 8.45 -11.33
CA LEU A 191 -2.69 7.22 -11.71
C LEU A 191 -1.94 7.36 -13.04
N ARG A 192 -2.42 8.24 -13.91
CA ARG A 192 -1.79 8.57 -15.18
C ARG A 192 -0.62 9.52 -14.91
N GLN A 193 0.60 9.13 -15.30
CA GLN A 193 1.64 10.11 -15.52
C GLN A 193 1.21 10.90 -16.76
N VAL A 194 0.81 12.16 -16.57
CA VAL A 194 0.72 13.07 -17.71
C VAL A 194 2.15 13.23 -18.18
N ALA A 195 2.49 12.62 -19.32
CA ALA A 195 3.75 12.90 -19.99
C ALA A 195 3.75 14.40 -20.28
N VAL A 196 4.50 15.15 -19.48
CA VAL A 196 4.75 16.57 -19.75
C VAL A 196 5.48 16.56 -21.10
N ARG A 197 4.91 17.24 -22.10
CA ARG A 197 5.60 17.41 -23.39
C ARG A 197 6.99 17.93 -23.08
N ALA A 198 8.02 17.37 -23.71
CA ALA A 198 9.38 17.86 -23.56
C ALA A 198 9.37 19.39 -23.77
N PRO A 199 10.08 20.18 -22.94
CA PRO A 199 10.09 21.62 -23.08
C PRO A 199 10.46 21.99 -24.53
N LEU A 200 9.74 22.97 -25.10
CA LEU A 200 10.06 23.50 -26.42
C LEU A 200 11.51 23.97 -26.39
N LYS A 201 12.39 23.30 -27.12
CA LYS A 201 13.76 23.78 -27.30
C LYS A 201 13.67 25.04 -28.17
N LEU A 202 14.03 26.19 -27.60
CA LEU A 202 14.25 27.40 -28.39
C LEU A 202 15.40 27.11 -29.36
N LYS A 203 15.11 27.09 -30.67
CA LYS A 203 16.18 27.16 -31.67
C LYS A 203 16.72 28.58 -31.61
N GLN A 204 17.98 28.74 -31.23
CA GLN A 204 18.69 29.98 -31.50
C GLN A 204 18.85 30.09 -33.01
N GLU A 205 18.35 31.17 -33.60
CA GLU A 205 18.73 31.54 -34.96
C GLU A 205 20.20 31.95 -34.95
N ALA A 206 20.96 31.43 -35.91
CA ALA A 206 22.36 31.78 -36.07
C ALA A 206 22.47 33.26 -36.45
N SER A 207 23.33 33.99 -35.72
CA SER A 207 23.72 35.37 -36.04
C SER A 207 24.52 35.45 -37.32
#